data_AF-Q6GPQ9-F1
#
_entry.id   AF-Q6GPQ9-F1
#
_cell.length_a   1.000
_cell.length_b   1.000
_cell.length_c   1.000
_cell.angle_alpha   90.00
_cell.angle_beta   90.00
_cell.angle_gamma   90.00
#
_symmetry.space_group_name_H-M   'P 1'
#
loop_
_entity.id
_entity.type
_entity.pdbx_description
1 polymer ?
#
loop_
_entity_poly.entity_id
_entity_poly.type
_entity_poly.pdbx_seq_one_letter_code
_entity_poly.pdbx_strand_id
1 'polypeptide(L)'
;MAAPCAALGRACVRRFFWKEVANSGALVCFSTRRNYAVKVSVTGEKITHTGQVFDEHDYRKVRFTGRQKEVNEQFAINLIAEQPVNESGSRIVSCDGGGGALGHPKVYINLDKETKTGTCGYCGLQFKQKHHH
;
A
#
# COMPACT_ATOMS: atom_id res chain seq x y z
N MET A 1 50.46 39.11 27.12
CA MET A 1 51.79 38.77 26.55
C MET A 1 52.36 37.59 27.35
N ALA A 2 53.09 36.68 26.70
CA ALA A 2 53.88 35.57 27.28
C ALA A 2 53.19 34.55 28.22
N ALA A 3 53.41 33.26 27.92
CA ALA A 3 53.41 32.15 28.89
C ALA A 3 54.88 31.83 29.28
N PRO A 4 55.22 30.87 30.18
CA PRO A 4 55.02 29.43 29.98
C PRO A 4 54.37 28.78 31.25
N CYS A 5 54.43 27.48 31.60
CA CYS A 5 55.14 26.32 31.05
C CYS A 5 54.34 25.00 31.22
N ALA A 6 55.02 23.86 31.38
CA ALA A 6 54.50 22.51 31.22
C ALA A 6 55.10 21.47 32.21
N ALA A 7 54.35 20.40 32.49
CA ALA A 7 54.83 19.03 32.81
C ALA A 7 53.61 18.07 32.71
N LEU A 8 53.52 17.14 31.75
CA LEU A 8 54.19 15.82 31.66
C LEU A 8 53.71 14.77 32.68
N GLY A 9 52.95 13.78 32.19
CA GLY A 9 52.61 12.55 32.91
C GLY A 9 51.96 11.53 31.97
N ARG A 10 52.63 10.40 31.67
CA ARG A 10 52.12 9.34 30.78
C ARG A 10 51.73 8.11 31.60
N ALA A 11 50.60 7.48 31.26
CA ALA A 11 50.32 6.09 31.59
C ALA A 11 49.66 5.41 30.39
N CYS A 12 50.20 4.27 29.96
CA CYS A 12 49.68 3.46 28.87
C CYS A 12 49.54 2.02 29.37
N VAL A 13 48.32 1.49 29.34
CA VAL A 13 48.07 0.05 29.53
C VAL A 13 47.09 -0.40 28.46
N ARG A 14 47.38 -1.58 27.89
CA ARG A 14 46.54 -2.29 26.92
C ARG A 14 45.29 -2.87 27.67
N ARG A 15 44.32 -3.59 27.09
CA ARG A 15 44.33 -4.50 25.94
C ARG A 15 42.90 -5.01 25.67
N PHE A 16 42.70 -5.63 24.51
CA PHE A 16 41.58 -6.50 24.11
C PHE A 16 40.19 -5.80 24.00
N PHE A 17 39.51 -5.79 22.85
CA PHE A 17 39.11 -6.87 21.92
C PHE A 17 37.77 -7.50 22.33
N TRP A 18 36.69 -6.92 21.81
CA TRP A 18 35.53 -7.70 21.38
C TRP A 18 35.11 -7.25 19.98
N LYS A 19 34.50 -8.18 19.24
CA LYS A 19 34.36 -8.14 17.79
C LYS A 19 32.89 -8.27 17.46
N GLU A 20 32.15 -7.15 17.47
CA GLU A 20 30.74 -7.19 17.11
C GLU A 20 30.57 -7.56 15.64
N VAL A 21 29.82 -8.63 15.43
CA VAL A 21 29.56 -9.20 14.11
C VAL A 21 28.34 -8.51 13.55
N ALA A 22 28.56 -7.53 12.66
CA ALA A 22 27.51 -6.87 11.89
C ALA A 22 26.90 -7.83 10.84
N ASN A 23 26.18 -8.85 11.32
CA ASN A 23 25.45 -9.82 10.49
C ASN A 23 23.95 -9.67 10.69
N SER A 24 23.32 -8.98 9.75
CA SER A 24 22.08 -9.41 9.10
C SER A 24 21.83 -8.47 7.93
N GLY A 25 21.83 -9.00 6.71
CA GLY A 25 21.46 -8.21 5.54
C GLY A 25 20.02 -7.75 5.68
N ALA A 26 19.80 -6.45 5.87
CA ALA A 26 18.47 -5.87 5.84
C ALA A 26 17.89 -6.09 4.44
N LEU A 27 16.97 -7.06 4.31
CA LEU A 27 16.07 -7.15 3.17
C LEU A 27 15.14 -5.94 3.22
N VAL A 28 15.65 -4.81 2.72
CA VAL A 28 14.86 -3.63 2.43
C VAL A 28 13.92 -4.03 1.31
N CYS A 29 12.73 -4.47 1.67
CA CYS A 29 11.59 -4.53 0.77
C CYS A 29 11.33 -3.11 0.28
N PHE A 30 11.99 -2.73 -0.81
CA PHE A 30 11.60 -1.61 -1.66
C PHE A 30 10.22 -1.93 -2.22
N SER A 31 9.20 -1.66 -1.40
CA SER A 31 7.83 -1.49 -1.87
C SER A 31 7.88 -0.30 -2.82
N THR A 32 7.95 -0.62 -4.11
CA THR A 32 7.86 0.34 -5.20
C THR A 32 6.46 0.93 -5.17
N ARG A 33 6.29 1.97 -4.33
CA ARG A 33 5.04 2.71 -4.17
C ARG A 33 4.56 3.13 -5.55
N ARG A 34 3.59 2.40 -6.08
CA ARG A 34 2.95 2.73 -7.36
C ARG A 34 2.23 4.05 -7.12
N ASN A 35 2.63 5.09 -7.82
CA ASN A 35 2.00 6.40 -7.67
C ASN A 35 0.58 6.32 -8.23
N TYR A 36 -0.40 6.08 -7.36
CA TYR A 36 -1.83 6.18 -7.67
C TYR A 36 -2.26 7.64 -7.82
N ALA A 37 -1.56 8.37 -8.68
CA ALA A 37 -1.90 9.74 -9.03
C ALA A 37 -3.26 9.77 -9.75
N VAL A 38 -4.12 10.70 -9.32
CA VAL A 38 -5.38 10.98 -10.02
C VAL A 38 -5.08 11.40 -11.44
N LYS A 39 -5.74 10.76 -12.41
CA LYS A 39 -5.63 11.15 -13.83
C LYS A 39 -6.16 12.57 -14.01
N VAL A 40 -5.44 13.37 -14.78
CA VAL A 40 -5.79 14.75 -15.11
C VAL A 40 -6.28 14.82 -16.56
N SER A 41 -7.31 15.61 -16.83
CA SER A 41 -7.81 15.86 -18.19
C SER A 41 -6.91 16.80 -18.99
N VAL A 42 -7.15 16.89 -20.30
CA VAL A 42 -6.53 17.91 -21.18
C VAL A 42 -6.76 19.33 -20.62
N THR A 43 -7.90 19.56 -19.98
CA THR A 43 -8.33 20.83 -19.37
C THR A 43 -7.80 21.07 -17.95
N GLY A 44 -6.82 20.27 -17.49
CA GLY A 44 -6.17 20.43 -16.19
C GLY A 44 -6.99 19.97 -14.97
N GLU A 45 -8.16 19.35 -15.16
CA GLU A 45 -9.02 18.90 -14.07
C GLU A 45 -8.70 17.48 -13.59
N LYS A 46 -8.80 17.27 -12.27
CA LYS A 46 -8.82 15.93 -11.68
C LYS A 46 -10.06 15.17 -12.14
N ILE A 47 -9.83 14.01 -12.77
CA ILE A 47 -10.86 13.05 -13.17
C ILE A 47 -11.27 12.26 -11.90
N THR A 48 -12.57 12.07 -11.67
CA THR A 48 -13.04 11.33 -10.50
C THR A 48 -12.78 9.82 -10.60
N HIS A 49 -12.91 9.09 -9.49
CA HIS A 49 -12.79 7.62 -9.46
C HIS A 49 -13.79 6.88 -10.37
N THR A 50 -14.89 7.53 -10.77
CA THR A 50 -15.87 7.01 -11.75
C THR A 50 -15.54 7.37 -13.21
N GLY A 51 -14.51 8.20 -13.45
CA GLY A 51 -14.20 8.75 -14.77
C GLY A 51 -14.87 10.08 -15.10
N GLN A 52 -15.64 10.69 -14.19
CA GLN A 52 -16.30 11.97 -14.46
C GLN A 52 -15.30 13.13 -14.54
N VAL A 53 -15.46 13.89 -15.63
CA VAL A 53 -14.91 15.23 -15.81
C VAL A 53 -15.96 16.08 -16.55
N PHE A 54 -15.79 17.40 -16.58
CA PHE A 54 -16.59 18.28 -17.43
C PHE A 54 -15.92 18.47 -18.78
N ASP A 55 -16.71 18.58 -19.84
CA ASP A 55 -16.20 18.94 -21.17
C ASP A 55 -15.60 20.35 -21.14
N GLU A 56 -14.64 20.60 -22.02
CA GLU A 56 -13.90 21.88 -22.09
C GLU A 56 -14.81 23.10 -22.24
N HIS A 57 -15.94 22.91 -22.93
CA HIS A 57 -16.92 23.95 -23.26
C HIS A 57 -18.18 23.90 -22.36
N ASP A 58 -18.20 23.09 -21.29
CA ASP A 58 -19.34 23.01 -20.36
C ASP A 58 -19.33 24.18 -19.36
N TYR A 59 -20.31 25.08 -19.49
CA TYR A 59 -20.60 26.20 -18.58
C TYR A 59 -20.66 25.81 -17.09
N ARG A 60 -20.97 24.54 -16.77
CA ARG A 60 -21.01 24.01 -15.39
C ARG A 60 -19.65 24.03 -14.69
N LYS A 61 -18.54 24.14 -15.43
CA LYS A 61 -17.16 24.33 -14.94
C LYS A 61 -16.99 25.62 -14.14
N VAL A 62 -17.79 26.66 -14.41
CA VAL A 62 -17.72 27.97 -13.72
C VAL A 62 -17.89 27.85 -12.19
N ARG A 63 -18.52 26.80 -11.67
CA ARG A 63 -18.59 26.55 -10.22
C ARG A 63 -17.21 26.33 -9.55
N PHE A 64 -16.20 25.97 -10.35
CA PHE A 64 -14.83 25.69 -9.90
C PHE A 64 -13.82 26.78 -10.31
N THR A 65 -14.20 27.82 -11.06
CA THR A 65 -13.28 28.93 -11.33
C THR A 65 -12.99 29.68 -10.03
N GLY A 66 -11.71 29.74 -9.62
CA GLY A 66 -11.31 30.28 -8.31
C GLY A 66 -11.56 29.35 -7.12
N ARG A 67 -11.86 28.07 -7.33
CA ARG A 67 -12.07 27.04 -6.29
C ARG A 67 -11.42 25.72 -6.71
N GLN A 68 -11.25 24.78 -5.79
CA GLN A 68 -10.78 23.43 -6.13
C GLN A 68 -11.94 22.44 -6.30
N LYS A 69 -11.84 21.56 -7.29
CA LYS A 69 -12.69 20.37 -7.44
C LYS A 69 -12.15 19.28 -6.51
N GLU A 70 -12.84 19.04 -5.39
CA GLU A 70 -12.46 18.00 -4.45
C GLU A 70 -12.68 16.60 -5.04
N VAL A 71 -11.64 15.77 -4.99
CA VAL A 71 -11.63 14.39 -5.50
C VAL A 71 -10.75 13.56 -4.57
N ASN A 72 -11.29 12.47 -4.00
CA ASN A 72 -10.49 11.51 -3.26
C ASN A 72 -9.45 10.85 -4.19
N GLU A 73 -8.17 10.91 -3.80
CA GLU A 73 -7.06 10.36 -4.59
C GLU A 73 -6.87 8.85 -4.40
N GLN A 74 -7.37 8.29 -3.29
CA GLN A 74 -7.26 6.87 -2.96
C GLN A 74 -8.39 6.07 -3.63
N PHE A 75 -8.21 5.72 -4.91
CA PHE A 75 -9.17 4.94 -5.68
C PHE A 75 -9.23 3.47 -5.20
N ALA A 76 -10.39 3.03 -4.69
CA ALA A 76 -10.58 1.67 -4.16
C ALA A 76 -10.26 0.55 -5.17
N ILE A 77 -10.50 0.78 -6.48
CA ILE A 77 -10.17 -0.16 -7.57
C ILE A 77 -8.68 -0.53 -7.53
N ASN A 78 -7.80 0.44 -7.32
CA ASN A 78 -6.35 0.24 -7.24
C ASN A 78 -5.97 -0.52 -5.97
N LEU A 79 -6.55 -0.14 -4.83
CA LEU A 79 -6.25 -0.74 -3.52
C LEU A 79 -6.67 -2.21 -3.44
N ILE A 80 -7.80 -2.57 -4.05
CA ILE A 80 -8.27 -3.97 -4.15
C ILE A 80 -7.38 -4.77 -5.11
N ALA A 81 -6.95 -4.18 -6.23
CA ALA A 81 -6.02 -4.81 -7.17
C ALA A 81 -4.58 -4.96 -6.65
N GLU A 82 -4.24 -4.31 -5.54
CA GLU A 82 -2.96 -4.48 -4.81
C GLU A 82 -3.03 -5.59 -3.76
N GLN A 83 -4.24 -5.99 -3.29
CA GLN A 83 -4.36 -7.10 -2.36
C GLN A 83 -4.02 -8.44 -3.03
N PRO A 84 -3.26 -9.33 -2.36
CA PRO A 84 -2.97 -10.65 -2.89
C PRO A 84 -4.23 -11.51 -2.99
N VAL A 85 -4.24 -12.45 -3.94
CA VAL A 85 -5.28 -13.49 -4.03
C VAL A 85 -5.13 -14.42 -2.82
N ASN A 86 -6.21 -14.60 -2.06
CA ASN A 86 -6.22 -15.47 -0.89
C ASN A 86 -6.38 -16.93 -1.31
N GLU A 87 -5.40 -17.76 -0.96
CA GLU A 87 -5.32 -19.14 -1.43
C GLU A 87 -5.73 -20.15 -0.34
N SER A 88 -6.81 -20.90 -0.57
CA SER A 88 -7.43 -21.80 0.42
C SER A 88 -7.49 -23.26 -0.02
N GLY A 89 -7.32 -24.22 0.89
CA GLY A 89 -7.48 -25.65 0.59
C GLY A 89 -8.94 -26.12 0.40
N SER A 90 -9.93 -25.30 0.77
CA SER A 90 -11.35 -25.66 0.72
C SER A 90 -12.01 -25.28 -0.62
N ARG A 91 -12.89 -26.14 -1.12
CA ARG A 91 -13.75 -25.89 -2.30
C ARG A 91 -14.73 -24.73 -2.12
N ILE A 92 -15.18 -24.49 -0.89
CA ILE A 92 -16.08 -23.39 -0.53
C ILE A 92 -15.43 -22.59 0.59
N VAL A 93 -15.36 -21.27 0.45
CA VAL A 93 -14.83 -20.34 1.46
C VAL A 93 -15.96 -19.46 1.98
N SER A 94 -16.06 -19.31 3.30
CA SER A 94 -16.94 -18.28 3.88
C SER A 94 -16.17 -16.97 4.09
N CYS A 95 -16.65 -15.87 3.51
CA CYS A 95 -16.09 -14.53 3.71
C CYS A 95 -17.09 -13.67 4.49
N ASP A 96 -16.61 -12.98 5.52
CA ASP A 96 -17.34 -12.02 6.37
C ASP A 96 -16.71 -10.61 6.33
N GLY A 97 -15.60 -10.43 5.61
CA GLY A 97 -14.80 -9.20 5.58
C GLY A 97 -13.89 -9.00 6.79
N GLY A 98 -13.83 -9.96 7.72
CA GLY A 98 -13.13 -9.82 8.99
C GLY A 98 -13.92 -9.06 10.05
N GLY A 99 -13.60 -9.29 11.33
CA GLY A 99 -14.28 -8.64 12.45
C GLY A 99 -15.71 -9.12 12.72
N GLY A 100 -16.20 -10.17 12.03
CA GLY A 100 -17.50 -10.80 12.29
C GLY A 100 -18.68 -9.87 12.06
N ALA A 101 -19.14 -9.19 13.11
CA ALA A 101 -20.25 -8.23 13.05
C ALA A 101 -19.83 -6.85 12.50
N LEU A 102 -18.52 -6.55 12.42
CA LEU A 102 -18.00 -5.29 11.88
C LEU A 102 -17.75 -5.29 10.36
N GLY A 103 -17.84 -6.47 9.73
CA GLY A 103 -17.62 -6.65 8.30
C GLY A 103 -18.93 -6.61 7.49
N HIS A 104 -19.12 -7.60 6.62
CA HIS A 104 -20.32 -7.77 5.80
C HIS A 104 -21.04 -9.10 6.14
N PRO A 105 -22.31 -9.28 5.73
CA PRO A 105 -23.01 -10.55 5.91
C PRO A 105 -22.19 -11.72 5.37
N LYS A 106 -22.06 -12.80 6.16
CA LYS A 106 -21.27 -13.97 5.79
C LYS A 106 -21.80 -14.58 4.49
N VAL A 107 -20.98 -14.57 3.44
CA VAL A 107 -21.26 -15.21 2.15
C VAL A 107 -20.33 -16.38 1.90
N TYR A 108 -20.80 -17.32 1.10
CA TYR A 108 -20.05 -18.52 0.70
C TYR A 108 -19.67 -18.40 -0.77
N ILE A 109 -18.38 -18.59 -1.06
CA ILE A 109 -17.78 -18.43 -2.40
C ILE A 109 -17.30 -19.81 -2.85
N ASN A 110 -17.80 -20.27 -4.00
CA ASN A 110 -17.43 -21.55 -4.60
C ASN A 110 -16.18 -21.39 -5.47
N LEU A 111 -15.18 -22.24 -5.27
CA LEU A 111 -13.88 -22.18 -5.95
C LEU A 111 -13.68 -23.29 -7.00
N ASP A 112 -14.73 -24.04 -7.31
CA ASP A 112 -14.87 -25.11 -8.32
C ASP A 112 -14.26 -24.84 -9.72
N LYS A 113 -13.90 -23.60 -10.03
CA LYS A 113 -13.43 -23.17 -11.35
C LYS A 113 -12.00 -22.65 -11.25
N GLU A 114 -11.03 -23.54 -11.25
CA GLU A 114 -9.59 -23.23 -11.14
C GLU A 114 -9.09 -22.12 -12.10
N THR A 115 -9.77 -21.94 -13.23
CA THR A 115 -9.50 -20.91 -14.26
C THR A 115 -9.97 -19.49 -13.90
N LYS A 116 -10.71 -19.29 -12.81
CA LYS A 116 -11.16 -17.97 -12.34
C LYS A 116 -11.06 -17.84 -10.82
N THR A 117 -10.57 -16.71 -10.34
CA THR A 117 -10.64 -16.38 -8.91
C THR A 117 -12.09 -16.13 -8.49
N GLY A 118 -12.45 -16.63 -7.30
CA GLY A 118 -13.74 -16.36 -6.67
C GLY A 118 -13.69 -15.03 -5.93
N THR A 119 -14.26 -13.97 -6.51
CA THR A 119 -14.27 -12.63 -5.90
C THR A 119 -15.42 -12.47 -4.91
N CYS A 120 -15.15 -11.95 -3.72
CA CYS A 120 -16.19 -11.56 -2.77
C CYS A 120 -16.93 -10.30 -3.26
N GLY A 121 -18.25 -10.38 -3.40
CA GLY A 121 -19.09 -9.27 -3.87
C GLY A 121 -19.16 -8.04 -2.94
N TYR A 122 -18.62 -8.14 -1.71
CA TYR A 122 -18.56 -7.04 -0.74
C TYR A 122 -17.15 -6.46 -0.62
N CYS A 123 -16.17 -7.25 -0.16
CA CYS A 123 -14.79 -6.76 0.01
C CYS A 123 -13.97 -6.64 -1.29
N GLY A 124 -14.43 -7.19 -2.41
CA GLY A 124 -13.65 -7.27 -3.65
C GLY A 124 -12.43 -8.20 -3.58
N LEU A 125 -12.12 -8.78 -2.41
CA LEU A 125 -11.05 -9.74 -2.22
C LEU A 125 -11.26 -10.98 -3.09
N GLN A 126 -10.17 -11.45 -3.69
CA GLN A 126 -10.15 -12.61 -4.57
C GLN A 126 -9.69 -13.86 -3.82
N PHE A 127 -10.33 -14.98 -4.08
CA PHE A 127 -9.98 -16.28 -3.51
C PHE A 127 -9.65 -17.30 -4.61
N LYS A 128 -8.74 -18.25 -4.34
CA LYS A 128 -8.39 -19.35 -5.23
C LYS A 128 -8.20 -20.64 -4.45
N GLN A 129 -8.62 -21.78 -5.00
CA GLN A 129 -8.37 -23.08 -4.39
C GLN A 129 -6.89 -23.49 -4.57
N LYS A 130 -6.28 -24.03 -3.52
CA LYS A 130 -4.99 -24.73 -3.58
C LYS A 130 -5.23 -26.20 -3.90
N HIS A 131 -4.62 -26.65 -4.99
CA HIS A 131 -4.60 -28.05 -5.37
C HIS A 131 -3.24 -28.59 -4.96
N HIS A 132 -3.24 -29.53 -4.02
CA HIS A 132 -2.04 -30.27 -3.63
C HIS A 132 -1.86 -31.42 -4.61
N HIS A 133 -0.72 -31.43 -5.31
CA HIS A 133 -0.18 -32.58 -6.02
C HIS A 133 0.92 -33.23 -5.17
#